data_AF-A0A2A5B7L0-F1
#
_entry.id   AF-A0A2A5B7L0-F1
#
_cell.length_a   1.000
_cell.length_b   1.000
_cell.length_c   1.000
_cell.angle_alpha   90.00
_cell.angle_beta   90.00
_cell.angle_gamma   90.00
#
_symmetry.space_group_name_H-M   'P 1'
#
loop_
_entity.id
_entity.type
_entity.pdbx_description
1 polymer ?
#
loop_
_entity_poly.entity_id
_entity_poly.type
_entity_poly.pdbx_seq_one_letter_code
_entity_poly.pdbx_strand_id
1 'polypeptide(L)'
;MDLRINAEKIRTLRKDRAWSQEHLAHVAGLGRRTVQRIEKTGFASYESAQAIAAVLDLAVSDFALHDELPVQSSKVKHVLLRRISLALSSIVALLLFLMGQSITADQIQLDIEATSGEENETRASVTSEEGEEVQVQITGDHRITITPTIAGNGDVRLEVILMRLQGEEYIRVGRPILQTPDGEAALIKSATGDGQFLTLEITPRII
;
A
#
# COMPACT_ATOMS: atom_id res chain seq x y z
N MET A 1 -36.58 -47.78 21.75
CA MET A 1 -35.48 -47.60 20.79
C MET A 1 -34.61 -46.49 21.34
N ASP A 2 -33.35 -46.79 21.65
CA ASP A 2 -32.46 -45.86 22.33
C ASP A 2 -31.76 -44.97 21.30
N LEU A 3 -31.84 -43.67 21.50
CA LEU A 3 -31.19 -42.65 20.69
C LEU A 3 -29.81 -42.34 21.27
N ARG A 4 -28.79 -42.43 20.42
CA ARG A 4 -27.44 -41.98 20.76
C ARG A 4 -27.37 -40.47 20.63
N ILE A 5 -26.83 -39.78 21.63
CA ILE A 5 -26.80 -38.33 21.70
C ILE A 5 -25.44 -37.79 22.15
N ASN A 6 -25.14 -36.55 21.78
CA ASN A 6 -23.95 -35.83 22.19
C ASN A 6 -24.12 -35.32 23.64
N ALA A 7 -23.70 -36.14 24.60
CA ALA A 7 -23.79 -35.85 26.02
C ALA A 7 -23.01 -34.58 26.44
N GLU A 8 -21.83 -34.34 25.85
CA GLU A 8 -21.05 -33.13 26.16
C GLU A 8 -21.75 -31.86 25.68
N LYS A 9 -22.41 -31.87 24.51
CA LYS A 9 -23.20 -30.72 24.04
C LYS A 9 -24.31 -30.36 25.03
N ILE A 10 -25.05 -31.34 25.53
CA ILE A 10 -26.11 -31.13 26.54
C ILE A 10 -25.50 -30.59 27.84
N ARG A 11 -24.38 -31.16 28.28
CA ARG A 11 -23.69 -30.75 29.51
C ARG A 11 -23.18 -29.31 29.44
N THR A 12 -22.63 -28.91 28.29
CA THR A 12 -22.15 -27.56 28.04
C THR A 12 -23.31 -26.56 28.07
N LEU A 13 -24.37 -26.81 27.30
CA LEU A 13 -25.54 -25.93 27.27
C LEU A 13 -26.20 -25.75 28.64
N ARG A 14 -26.26 -26.84 29.42
CA ARG A 14 -26.74 -26.79 30.81
C ARG A 14 -25.86 -25.88 31.67
N LYS A 15 -24.53 -26.01 31.56
CA LYS A 15 -23.57 -25.18 32.31
C LYS A 15 -23.60 -23.72 31.87
N ASP A 16 -23.75 -23.45 30.58
CA ASP A 16 -23.83 -22.10 30.01
C ASP A 16 -25.05 -21.34 30.56
N ARG A 17 -26.14 -22.07 30.88
CA ARG A 17 -27.34 -21.55 31.55
C ARG A 17 -27.23 -21.55 33.09
N ALA A 18 -26.06 -21.87 33.64
CA ALA A 18 -25.84 -22.05 35.08
C ALA A 18 -26.78 -23.07 35.76
N TRP A 19 -27.26 -24.06 35.01
CA TRP A 19 -28.20 -25.06 35.52
C TRP A 19 -27.49 -26.25 36.17
N SER A 20 -28.01 -26.72 37.29
CA SER A 20 -27.63 -28.01 37.87
C SER A 20 -28.31 -29.16 37.11
N GLN A 21 -27.81 -30.40 37.25
CA GLN A 21 -28.49 -31.58 36.68
C GLN A 21 -29.92 -31.74 37.21
N GLU A 22 -30.14 -31.34 38.47
CA GLU A 22 -31.44 -31.35 39.11
C GLU A 22 -32.37 -30.29 38.52
N HIS A 23 -31.85 -29.09 38.23
CA HIS A 23 -32.60 -28.05 37.57
C HIS A 23 -33.01 -28.47 36.15
N LEU A 24 -32.08 -29.00 35.34
CA LEU A 24 -32.41 -29.52 33.99
C LEU A 24 -33.46 -30.64 34.06
N ALA A 25 -33.34 -31.54 35.03
CA ALA A 25 -34.32 -32.60 35.24
C ALA A 25 -35.72 -32.03 35.56
N HIS A 26 -35.79 -31.04 36.46
CA HIS A 26 -37.04 -30.38 36.83
C HIS A 26 -37.72 -29.71 35.62
N VAL A 27 -36.98 -28.87 34.88
CA VAL A 27 -37.55 -28.12 33.76
C VAL A 27 -37.91 -29.01 32.57
N ALA A 28 -37.18 -30.12 32.35
CA ALA A 28 -37.47 -31.09 31.31
C ALA A 28 -38.52 -32.15 31.72
N GLY A 29 -39.04 -32.11 32.94
CA GLY A 29 -39.96 -33.13 33.43
C GLY A 29 -39.34 -34.54 33.51
N LEU A 30 -38.01 -34.62 33.66
CA LEU A 30 -37.27 -35.87 33.76
C LEU A 30 -36.78 -36.13 35.19
N GLY A 31 -36.42 -37.37 35.50
CA GLY A 31 -35.73 -37.69 36.74
C GLY A 31 -34.26 -37.24 36.72
N ARG A 32 -33.72 -36.77 37.85
CA ARG A 32 -32.28 -36.42 37.98
C ARG A 32 -31.36 -37.58 37.58
N ARG A 33 -31.72 -38.83 37.92
CA ARG A 33 -30.98 -40.04 37.50
C ARG A 33 -31.03 -40.26 35.98
N THR A 34 -32.12 -39.86 35.32
CA THR A 34 -32.25 -39.93 33.86
C THR A 34 -31.30 -38.94 33.20
N VAL A 35 -31.30 -37.68 33.64
CA VAL A 35 -30.35 -36.66 33.14
C VAL A 35 -28.91 -37.07 33.40
N GLN A 36 -28.60 -37.55 34.62
CA GLN A 36 -27.25 -38.02 34.96
C GLN A 36 -26.81 -39.20 34.09
N ARG A 37 -27.69 -40.19 33.87
CA ARG A 37 -27.40 -41.32 32.98
C ARG A 37 -27.19 -40.84 31.56
N ILE A 38 -28.04 -39.95 31.05
CA ILE A 38 -27.93 -39.37 29.71
C ILE A 38 -26.59 -38.64 29.52
N GLU A 39 -26.21 -37.76 30.45
CA GLU A 39 -24.92 -37.05 30.41
C GLU A 39 -23.71 -38.00 30.56
N LYS A 40 -23.88 -39.16 31.21
CA LYS A 40 -22.80 -40.13 31.42
C LYS A 40 -22.66 -41.12 30.26
N THR A 41 -23.77 -41.63 29.73
CA THR A 41 -23.78 -42.72 28.75
C THR A 41 -24.00 -42.22 27.32
N GLY A 42 -24.57 -41.03 27.13
CA GLY A 42 -24.93 -40.53 25.80
C GLY A 42 -26.08 -41.28 25.14
N PHE A 43 -26.96 -41.91 25.93
CA PHE A 43 -28.13 -42.65 25.43
C PHE A 43 -29.41 -42.16 26.11
N ALA A 44 -30.41 -41.79 25.32
CA ALA A 44 -31.72 -41.33 25.77
C ALA A 44 -32.84 -42.04 25.00
N SER A 45 -34.03 -42.18 25.60
CA SER A 45 -35.22 -42.46 24.79
C SER A 45 -35.54 -41.26 23.90
N TYR A 46 -36.25 -41.46 22.81
CA TYR A 46 -36.68 -40.36 21.93
C TYR A 46 -37.49 -39.31 22.71
N GLU A 47 -38.38 -39.75 23.61
CA GLU A 47 -39.15 -38.89 24.51
C GLU A 47 -38.25 -38.05 25.44
N SER A 48 -37.24 -38.68 26.07
CA SER A 48 -36.29 -37.96 26.93
C SER A 48 -35.46 -36.95 26.12
N ALA A 49 -35.11 -37.28 24.88
CA ALA A 49 -34.41 -36.38 23.99
C ALA A 49 -35.30 -35.19 23.59
N GLN A 50 -36.57 -35.41 23.22
CA GLN A 50 -37.51 -34.35 22.92
C GLN A 50 -37.75 -33.41 24.11
N ALA A 51 -37.88 -33.97 25.32
CA ALA A 51 -38.04 -33.18 26.53
C ALA A 51 -36.84 -32.26 26.80
N ILE A 52 -35.62 -32.77 26.64
CA ILE A 52 -34.40 -31.97 26.77
C ILE A 52 -34.30 -30.92 25.66
N ALA A 53 -34.65 -31.28 24.42
CA ALA A 53 -34.63 -30.39 23.26
C ALA A 53 -35.56 -29.19 23.46
N ALA A 54 -36.79 -29.44 23.92
CA ALA A 54 -37.79 -28.40 24.16
C ALA A 54 -37.32 -27.35 25.17
N VAL A 55 -36.66 -27.77 26.26
CA VAL A 55 -36.20 -26.83 27.29
C VAL A 55 -34.90 -26.14 26.89
N LEU A 56 -34.03 -26.83 26.15
CA LEU A 56 -32.80 -26.24 25.63
C LEU A 56 -33.01 -25.39 24.38
N ASP A 57 -34.25 -25.25 23.89
CA ASP A 57 -34.59 -24.52 22.66
C ASP A 57 -33.78 -25.01 21.46
N LEU A 58 -33.76 -26.34 21.30
CA LEU A 58 -33.04 -27.05 20.25
C LEU A 58 -33.94 -28.05 19.55
N ALA A 59 -33.56 -28.46 18.35
CA ALA A 59 -34.10 -29.65 17.71
C ALA A 59 -33.36 -30.90 18.21
N VAL A 60 -34.03 -32.06 18.26
CA VAL A 60 -33.39 -33.34 18.61
C VAL A 60 -32.22 -33.66 17.67
N SER A 61 -32.31 -33.28 16.39
CA SER A 61 -31.25 -33.41 15.40
C SER A 61 -29.97 -32.66 15.75
N ASP A 62 -30.04 -31.61 16.58
CA ASP A 62 -28.87 -30.79 16.92
C ASP A 62 -27.89 -31.55 17.82
N PHE A 63 -28.36 -32.55 18.55
CA PHE A 63 -27.54 -33.34 19.46
C PHE A 63 -27.72 -34.85 19.30
N ALA A 64 -28.61 -35.32 18.43
CA ALA A 64 -28.69 -36.73 18.05
C ALA A 64 -27.48 -37.13 17.19
N LEU A 65 -26.80 -38.19 17.59
CA LEU A 65 -25.74 -38.82 16.83
C LEU A 65 -26.38 -39.91 15.97
N HIS A 66 -26.68 -39.59 14.71
CA HIS A 66 -27.08 -40.60 13.73
C HIS A 66 -25.81 -41.32 13.26
N ASP A 67 -25.75 -42.64 13.42
CA ASP A 67 -24.69 -43.46 12.83
C ASP A 67 -24.96 -43.62 11.31
N GLU A 68 -24.93 -42.53 10.53
CA GLU A 68 -24.72 -42.59 9.07
C GLU A 68 -24.01 -41.31 8.55
N LEU A 69 -22.78 -41.52 8.09
CA LEU A 69 -21.97 -40.72 7.15
C LEU A 69 -21.49 -39.31 7.59
N PRO A 70 -20.26 -38.91 7.18
CA PRO A 70 -19.52 -37.85 7.84
C PRO A 70 -20.03 -36.46 7.44
N VAL A 71 -20.90 -35.88 8.26
CA VAL A 71 -21.12 -34.42 8.22
C VAL A 71 -19.91 -33.76 8.87
N GLN A 72 -19.01 -33.26 8.03
CA GLN A 72 -17.78 -32.56 8.40
C GLN A 72 -18.08 -31.33 9.27
N SER A 73 -18.05 -31.48 10.59
CA SER A 73 -18.04 -30.36 11.51
C SER A 73 -16.61 -29.81 11.68
N SER A 74 -16.41 -28.59 11.20
CA SER A 74 -15.57 -27.53 11.81
C SER A 74 -14.04 -27.73 11.96
N LYS A 75 -13.36 -28.42 11.04
CA LYS A 75 -11.89 -28.26 10.85
C LYS A 75 -11.50 -27.40 9.63
N VAL A 76 -12.46 -26.84 8.91
CA VAL A 76 -12.20 -26.02 7.71
C VAL A 76 -11.76 -24.59 8.06
N LYS A 77 -12.20 -24.03 9.20
CA LYS A 77 -11.89 -22.64 9.56
C LYS A 77 -10.39 -22.39 9.76
N HIS A 78 -9.67 -23.28 10.46
CA HIS A 78 -8.24 -23.06 10.72
C HIS A 78 -7.32 -23.30 9.52
N VAL A 79 -7.69 -24.18 8.59
CA VAL A 79 -6.88 -24.43 7.37
C VAL A 79 -7.13 -23.35 6.33
N LEU A 80 -8.38 -22.88 6.18
CA LEU A 80 -8.72 -21.80 5.26
C LEU A 80 -8.17 -20.45 5.74
N LEU A 81 -8.27 -20.13 7.04
CA LEU A 81 -7.67 -18.92 7.63
C LEU A 81 -6.14 -18.89 7.51
N ARG A 82 -5.48 -20.06 7.61
CA ARG A 82 -4.03 -20.17 7.45
C ARG A 82 -3.57 -20.04 5.99
N ARG A 83 -4.42 -20.34 5.00
CA ARG A 83 -4.11 -20.12 3.57
C ARG A 83 -4.34 -18.67 3.12
N ILE A 84 -5.33 -17.99 3.72
CA ILE A 84 -5.58 -16.56 3.45
C ILE A 84 -4.44 -15.68 4.00
N SER A 85 -3.85 -16.03 5.15
CA SER A 85 -2.76 -15.21 5.74
C SER A 85 -1.45 -15.27 4.96
N LEU A 86 -1.13 -16.36 4.24
CA LEU A 86 0.04 -16.41 3.37
C LEU A 86 -0.17 -15.63 2.06
N ALA A 87 -1.37 -15.69 1.48
CA ALA A 87 -1.69 -14.97 0.23
C ALA A 87 -1.74 -13.44 0.43
N LEU A 88 -2.19 -12.96 1.59
CA LEU A 88 -2.26 -11.53 1.88
C LEU A 88 -0.86 -10.93 2.09
N SER A 89 0.06 -11.67 2.74
CA SER A 89 1.46 -11.26 2.91
C SER A 89 2.19 -11.12 1.57
N SER A 90 1.99 -12.06 0.64
CA SER A 90 2.60 -11.98 -0.69
C SER A 90 2.08 -10.80 -1.51
N ILE A 91 0.81 -10.45 -1.38
CA ILE A 91 0.23 -9.28 -2.05
C ILE A 91 0.77 -7.98 -1.45
N VAL A 92 0.90 -7.90 -0.12
CA VAL A 92 1.50 -6.73 0.55
C VAL A 92 2.99 -6.60 0.20
N ALA A 93 3.74 -7.70 0.18
CA ALA A 93 5.15 -7.70 -0.23
C ALA A 93 5.31 -7.31 -1.70
N LEU A 94 4.42 -7.76 -2.59
CA LEU A 94 4.41 -7.36 -3.98
C LEU A 94 4.07 -5.87 -4.13
N LEU A 95 3.07 -5.37 -3.40
CA LEU A 95 2.72 -3.94 -3.40
C LEU A 95 3.87 -3.07 -2.88
N LEU A 96 4.51 -3.46 -1.78
CA LEU A 96 5.68 -2.76 -1.25
C LEU A 96 6.87 -2.82 -2.22
N PHE A 97 7.06 -3.94 -2.91
CA PHE A 97 8.07 -4.07 -3.96
C PHE A 97 7.79 -3.17 -5.16
N LEU A 98 6.53 -3.07 -5.61
CA LEU A 98 6.14 -2.15 -6.68
C LEU A 98 6.26 -0.68 -6.27
N MET A 99 5.94 -0.33 -5.01
CA MET A 99 6.11 1.05 -4.51
C MET A 99 7.59 1.42 -4.28
N GLY A 100 8.48 0.44 -4.13
CA GLY A 100 9.93 0.64 -4.02
C GLY A 100 10.66 0.72 -5.36
N GLN A 101 9.98 0.50 -6.50
CA GLN A 101 10.53 0.78 -7.82
C GLN A 101 10.37 2.28 -8.12
N SER A 102 11.06 3.14 -7.36
CA SER A 102 11.37 4.47 -7.89
C SER A 102 12.22 4.23 -9.14
N ILE A 103 11.68 4.56 -10.30
CA ILE A 103 12.46 4.59 -11.54
C ILE A 103 13.65 5.49 -11.22
N THR A 104 14.86 4.95 -11.28
CA THR A 104 16.08 5.77 -11.13
C THR A 104 16.06 6.72 -12.31
N ALA A 105 15.62 7.96 -12.08
CA ALA A 105 15.75 9.00 -13.08
C ALA A 105 17.25 9.24 -13.29
N ASP A 106 17.68 9.25 -14.55
CA ASP A 106 19.07 9.56 -14.87
C ASP A 106 19.38 10.97 -14.36
N GLN A 107 20.50 11.12 -13.67
CA GLN A 107 20.93 12.42 -13.16
C GLN A 107 21.80 13.12 -14.19
N ILE A 108 21.62 14.42 -14.33
CA ILE A 108 22.35 15.27 -15.26
C ILE A 108 22.95 16.41 -14.45
N GLN A 109 24.28 16.41 -14.33
CA GLN A 109 25.02 17.55 -13.80
C GLN A 109 25.12 18.63 -14.87
N LEU A 110 24.78 19.86 -14.51
CA LEU A 110 24.85 21.03 -15.38
C LEU A 110 25.92 21.96 -14.81
N ASP A 111 27.04 22.08 -15.53
CA ASP A 111 28.04 23.10 -15.26
C ASP A 111 27.68 24.34 -16.09
N ILE A 112 27.35 25.43 -15.40
CA ILE A 112 26.83 26.66 -15.98
C ILE A 112 27.83 27.78 -15.73
N GLU A 113 28.31 28.38 -16.80
CA GLU A 113 29.14 29.57 -16.77
C GLU A 113 28.40 30.70 -17.48
N ALA A 114 28.20 31.79 -16.77
CA ALA A 114 27.44 32.92 -17.26
C ALA A 114 28.29 34.18 -17.15
N THR A 115 28.48 34.84 -18.30
CA THR A 115 29.26 36.07 -18.41
C THR A 115 28.39 37.20 -18.93
N SER A 116 28.41 38.33 -18.23
CA SER A 116 27.71 39.56 -18.63
C SER A 116 28.67 40.74 -18.60
N GLY A 117 29.08 41.22 -19.78
CA GLY A 117 30.13 42.24 -19.89
C GLY A 117 31.54 41.68 -19.58
N GLU A 118 32.48 42.54 -19.21
CA GLU A 118 33.89 42.17 -18.97
C GLU A 118 34.20 41.75 -17.52
N GLU A 119 33.36 42.11 -16.54
CA GLU A 119 33.66 41.90 -15.11
C GLU A 119 32.70 40.98 -14.36
N ASN A 120 31.59 40.55 -14.97
CA ASN A 120 30.55 39.80 -14.26
C ASN A 120 30.48 38.35 -14.74
N GLU A 121 31.19 37.47 -14.05
CA GLU A 121 31.24 36.02 -14.31
C GLU A 121 30.60 35.26 -13.13
N THR A 122 29.62 34.42 -13.43
CA THR A 122 28.96 33.54 -12.46
C THR A 122 29.12 32.11 -12.90
N ARG A 123 29.64 31.27 -12.00
CA ARG A 123 29.72 29.81 -12.20
C ARG A 123 28.78 29.11 -11.21
N ALA A 124 27.97 28.20 -11.72
CA ALA A 124 27.11 27.33 -10.94
C ALA A 124 27.25 25.90 -11.43
N SER A 125 27.23 24.93 -10.52
CA SER A 125 27.14 23.52 -10.85
C SER A 125 25.94 22.96 -10.11
N VAL A 126 24.99 22.39 -10.84
CA VAL A 126 23.72 21.91 -10.31
C VAL A 126 23.40 20.54 -10.87
N THR A 127 22.83 19.66 -10.05
CA THR A 127 22.38 18.33 -10.50
C THR A 127 20.88 18.37 -10.68
N SER A 128 20.42 17.95 -11.85
CA SER A 128 19.00 17.79 -12.19
C SER A 128 18.70 16.33 -12.44
N GLU A 129 17.47 15.89 -12.17
CA GLU A 129 16.95 14.66 -12.77
C GLU A 129 16.53 14.93 -14.22
N GLU A 130 16.54 13.90 -15.06
CA GLU A 130 16.02 14.00 -16.42
C GLU A 130 14.56 14.50 -16.42
N GLY A 131 14.31 15.61 -17.11
CA GLY A 131 12.99 16.20 -17.27
C GLY A 131 12.55 17.13 -16.14
N GLU A 132 13.33 17.25 -15.06
CA GLU A 132 13.03 18.15 -13.94
C GLU A 132 13.58 19.56 -14.17
N GLU A 133 12.91 20.56 -13.60
CA GLU A 133 13.30 21.97 -13.73
C GLU A 133 14.30 22.38 -12.65
N VAL A 134 15.43 22.95 -13.06
CA VAL A 134 16.41 23.56 -12.15
C VAL A 134 16.48 25.06 -12.37
N GLN A 135 16.30 25.83 -11.30
CA GLN A 135 16.42 27.29 -11.32
C GLN A 135 17.81 27.73 -10.86
N VAL A 136 18.45 28.60 -11.63
CA VAL A 136 19.76 29.18 -11.32
C VAL A 136 19.66 30.70 -11.39
N GLN A 137 20.06 31.36 -10.30
CA GLN A 137 20.23 32.80 -10.27
C GLN A 137 21.61 33.15 -10.82
N ILE A 138 21.67 34.04 -11.81
CA ILE A 138 22.93 34.40 -12.47
C ILE A 138 23.39 35.76 -11.96
N THR A 139 22.72 36.80 -12.43
CA THR A 139 22.97 38.20 -12.07
C THR A 139 21.76 38.68 -11.26
N GLY A 140 21.90 39.73 -10.44
CA GLY A 140 20.83 40.19 -9.54
C GLY A 140 19.45 40.36 -10.20
N ASP A 141 19.42 40.71 -11.48
CA ASP A 141 18.21 40.89 -12.29
C ASP A 141 17.90 39.74 -13.26
N HIS A 142 18.76 38.73 -13.41
CA HIS A 142 18.57 37.61 -14.35
C HIS A 142 18.48 36.26 -13.64
N ARG A 143 17.42 35.51 -13.95
CA ARG A 143 17.22 34.13 -13.49
C ARG A 143 17.03 33.23 -14.70
N ILE A 144 17.56 32.03 -14.63
CA ILE A 144 17.32 31.02 -15.64
C ILE A 144 16.66 29.79 -15.03
N THR A 145 15.86 29.10 -15.83
CA THR A 145 15.34 27.77 -15.52
C THR A 145 15.78 26.84 -16.63
N ILE A 146 16.37 25.71 -16.28
CA ILE A 146 16.85 24.72 -17.24
C ILE A 146 16.10 23.41 -16.99
N THR A 147 15.57 22.83 -18.06
CA THR A 147 15.01 21.48 -18.07
C THR A 147 15.86 20.62 -19.01
N PRO A 148 16.75 19.76 -18.49
CA PRO A 148 17.53 18.84 -19.31
C PRO A 148 16.72 17.58 -19.63
N THR A 149 16.84 17.04 -20.83
CA THR A 149 16.21 15.77 -21.23
C THR A 149 17.15 14.99 -22.13
N ILE A 150 17.23 13.66 -21.95
CA ILE A 150 18.11 12.82 -22.77
C ILE A 150 17.36 12.49 -24.06
N ALA A 151 17.92 12.88 -25.20
CA ALA A 151 17.38 12.53 -26.50
C ALA A 151 17.73 11.07 -26.83
N GLY A 152 16.92 10.40 -27.67
CA GLY A 152 17.12 8.99 -28.00
C GLY A 152 18.44 8.66 -28.72
N ASN A 153 19.21 9.66 -29.13
CA ASN A 153 20.55 9.52 -29.70
C ASN A 153 21.69 9.71 -28.68
N GLY A 154 21.37 9.96 -27.41
CA GLY A 154 22.34 10.21 -26.33
C GLY A 154 22.73 11.68 -26.13
N ASP A 155 22.23 12.60 -26.96
CA ASP A 155 22.45 14.03 -26.75
C ASP A 155 21.55 14.55 -25.62
N VAL A 156 21.98 15.61 -24.96
CA VAL A 156 21.19 16.32 -23.96
C VAL A 156 20.47 17.48 -24.63
N ARG A 157 19.13 17.44 -24.61
CA ARG A 157 18.28 18.58 -24.94
C ARG A 157 18.16 19.48 -23.71
N LEU A 158 18.49 20.74 -23.87
CA LEU A 158 18.37 21.76 -22.83
C LEU A 158 17.27 22.73 -23.22
N GLU A 159 16.16 22.70 -22.49
CA GLU A 159 15.18 23.77 -22.56
C GLU A 159 15.54 24.83 -21.52
N VAL A 160 15.81 26.06 -21.97
CA VAL A 160 16.24 27.13 -21.07
C VAL A 160 15.25 28.27 -21.11
N ILE A 161 14.69 28.64 -19.97
CA ILE A 161 13.81 29.80 -19.80
C ILE A 161 14.64 30.94 -19.21
N LEU A 162 14.76 32.02 -19.96
CA LEU A 162 15.46 33.24 -19.52
C LEU A 162 14.45 34.20 -18.89
N MET A 163 14.68 34.59 -17.65
CA MET A 163 13.84 35.53 -16.91
C MET A 163 14.64 36.77 -16.50
N ARG A 164 14.00 37.93 -16.55
CA ARG A 164 14.53 39.20 -16.08
C ARG A 164 13.59 39.83 -15.06
N LEU A 165 14.13 40.40 -13.99
CA LEU A 165 13.40 41.16 -13.01
C LEU A 165 12.97 42.51 -13.61
N GLN A 166 11.67 42.78 -13.64
CA GLN A 166 11.11 44.06 -14.05
C GLN A 166 10.13 44.54 -12.96
N GLY A 167 10.52 45.58 -12.23
CA GLY A 167 9.78 46.00 -11.03
C GLY A 167 9.98 44.99 -9.90
N GLU A 168 8.90 44.31 -9.49
CA GLU A 168 8.93 43.26 -8.45
C GLU A 168 8.70 41.85 -9.01
N GLU A 169 8.52 41.70 -10.33
CA GLU A 169 8.18 40.42 -10.98
C GLU A 169 9.25 40.00 -11.99
N TYR A 170 9.49 38.69 -12.11
CA TYR A 170 10.35 38.13 -13.15
C TYR A 170 9.54 37.88 -14.41
N ILE A 171 9.87 38.57 -15.49
CA ILE A 171 9.28 38.37 -16.81
C ILE A 171 10.16 37.47 -17.68
N ARG A 172 9.52 36.58 -18.45
CA ARG A 172 10.24 35.72 -19.40
C ARG A 172 10.70 36.52 -20.61
N VAL A 173 12.01 36.57 -20.82
CA VAL A 173 12.67 37.25 -21.95
C VAL A 173 12.88 36.31 -23.14
N GLY A 174 13.04 35.00 -22.89
CA GLY A 174 13.26 34.03 -23.95
C GLY A 174 13.11 32.58 -23.50
N ARG A 175 12.99 31.66 -24.48
CA ARG A 175 12.96 30.21 -24.28
C ARG A 175 13.79 29.48 -25.35
N PRO A 176 15.12 29.66 -25.40
CA PRO A 176 15.96 28.88 -26.31
C PRO A 176 15.90 27.39 -25.96
N ILE A 177 15.89 26.56 -27.00
CA ILE A 177 16.04 25.11 -26.89
C ILE A 177 17.32 24.75 -27.62
N LEU A 178 18.20 24.05 -26.91
CA LEU A 178 19.49 23.60 -27.42
C LEU A 178 19.54 22.08 -27.39
N GLN A 179 20.36 21.52 -28.27
CA GLN A 179 20.70 20.12 -28.23
C GLN A 179 22.23 20.05 -28.33
N THR A 180 22.86 19.41 -27.35
CA THR A 180 24.31 19.30 -27.25
C THR A 180 24.68 17.87 -26.86
N PRO A 181 25.80 17.31 -27.35
CA PRO A 181 26.30 16.04 -26.86
C PRO A 181 26.60 16.06 -25.36
N ASP A 182 26.60 14.88 -24.74
CA ASP A 182 27.03 14.72 -23.34
C ASP A 182 28.48 15.19 -23.14
N GLY A 183 28.70 16.08 -22.17
CA GLY A 183 29.99 16.70 -21.87
C GLY A 183 30.39 17.86 -22.79
N GLU A 184 29.58 18.24 -23.78
CA GLU A 184 29.85 19.38 -24.66
C GLU A 184 29.04 20.63 -24.29
N ALA A 185 29.71 21.78 -24.34
CA ALA A 185 29.13 23.06 -23.94
C ALA A 185 28.14 23.61 -24.97
N ALA A 186 26.91 23.91 -24.52
CA ALA A 186 25.93 24.65 -25.28
C ALA A 186 26.02 26.15 -24.97
N LEU A 187 26.16 26.98 -26.02
CA LEU A 187 26.31 28.42 -25.90
C LEU A 187 25.00 29.15 -26.24
N ILE A 188 24.55 30.03 -25.35
CA ILE A 188 23.44 30.95 -25.55
C ILE A 188 23.97 32.38 -25.44
N LYS A 189 23.69 33.23 -26.42
CA LYS A 189 23.94 34.67 -26.34
C LYS A 189 22.61 35.41 -26.36
N SER A 190 22.32 36.16 -25.31
CA SER A 190 21.09 36.93 -25.17
C SER A 190 21.41 38.40 -24.91
N ALA A 191 20.66 39.32 -25.52
CA ALA A 191 20.83 40.76 -25.29
C ALA A 191 20.23 41.18 -23.93
N THR A 192 21.00 41.90 -23.13
CA THR A 192 20.64 42.27 -21.75
C THR A 192 19.76 43.54 -21.68
N GLY A 193 19.30 44.09 -22.81
CA GLY A 193 18.50 45.33 -22.84
C GLY A 193 19.33 46.61 -22.71
N ASP A 194 20.40 46.57 -21.93
CA ASP A 194 21.34 47.69 -21.71
C ASP A 194 22.46 47.77 -22.77
N GLY A 195 22.28 47.13 -23.93
CA GLY A 195 23.28 47.04 -25.00
C GLY A 195 24.44 46.06 -24.73
N GLN A 196 24.47 45.42 -23.56
CA GLN A 196 25.37 44.31 -23.24
C GLN A 196 24.76 42.96 -23.64
N PHE A 197 25.61 41.92 -23.68
CA PHE A 197 25.20 40.54 -23.93
C PHE A 197 25.46 39.68 -22.69
N LEU A 198 24.46 38.86 -22.35
CA LEU A 198 24.59 37.73 -21.45
C LEU A 198 24.98 36.52 -22.30
N THR A 199 26.18 35.99 -22.06
CA THR A 199 26.63 34.71 -22.63
C THR A 199 26.48 33.64 -21.57
N LEU A 200 25.73 32.59 -21.89
CA LEU A 200 25.57 31.41 -21.06
C LEU A 200 26.23 30.23 -21.75
N GLU A 201 27.07 29.53 -21.02
CA GLU A 201 27.69 28.28 -21.40
C GLU A 201 27.19 27.20 -20.45
N ILE A 202 26.53 26.18 -20.99
CA ILE A 202 25.92 25.11 -20.20
C ILE A 202 26.51 23.79 -20.69
N THR A 203 27.26 23.11 -19.84
CA THR A 203 27.84 21.79 -20.12
C THR A 203 27.08 20.73 -19.32
N PRO A 204 26.23 19.92 -19.95
CA PRO A 204 25.57 18.81 -19.30
C PRO A 204 26.50 17.59 -19.20
N ARG A 205 26.40 16.84 -18.11
CA ARG A 205 27.05 15.54 -17.89
C ARG A 205 26.03 14.55 -17.33
N ILE A 206 25.78 13.47 -18.03
CA ILE A 206 24.93 12.37 -17.56
C ILE A 206 25.73 11.56 -16.52
N ILE A 207 25.14 11.28 -15.35
CA ILE A 207 25.80 10.62 -14.19
C ILE A 207 25.04 9.39 -13.72
#